data_AF-A0A3C1SCR9-F1
#
_entry.id   AF-A0A3C1SCR9-F1
#
_cell.length_a   1.000
_cell.length_b   1.000
_cell.length_c   1.000
_cell.angle_alpha   90.00
_cell.angle_beta   90.00
_cell.angle_gamma   90.00
#
_symmetry.space_group_name_H-M   'P 1'
#
loop_
_entity.id
_entity.type
_entity.pdbx_description
1 polymer ?
#
loop_
_entity_poly.entity_id
_entity_poly.type
_entity_poly.pdbx_seq_one_letter_code
_entity_poly.pdbx_strand_id
1 'polypeptide(L)'
;MTYSLNAETRWYDNPAMRRWEETDTSLHKLPTVRFDSLRQSVSGTPLYWGMDSEYSYFYRENGRKGHRMDMYPRVYLPMRYKNYLSFEPSVGMRETIWSVDNDDLNQDKNHLNREMADVKLDLSSAVSRIYAASENSSFRHKIVPQLVYEYAAINHSEDYPYFDPLDLLEKKHRITYSLTNFFTSKTARKKADAPEYDYHQVCRIKLAQSYYLNEDGQEWAANGQHDLSPVYGEIMFYPFPYFTLEADAQWSPYSNQFKSRNIAAAVSDQRGDRIVAEYRYTQDFNESLYANLTVKLTKNLLGYADYERNIYDGKEIRNSLGIAYLASCWSVDVRYAREEGDRRYSFMINLYGLGGVGSGR
;
A
#
# COMPACT_ATOMS: atom_id res chain seq x y z
N MET A 1 -23.18 7.51 -3.40
CA MET A 1 -22.90 8.87 -2.91
C MET A 1 -21.87 9.47 -3.83
N THR A 2 -22.01 10.74 -4.15
CA THR A 2 -21.25 11.42 -5.21
C THR A 2 -20.22 12.39 -4.65
N TYR A 3 -20.57 12.98 -3.51
CA TYR A 3 -19.71 13.84 -2.71
C TYR A 3 -19.51 13.17 -1.35
N SER A 4 -18.36 13.42 -0.75
CA SER A 4 -18.01 12.99 0.59
C SER A 4 -17.49 14.19 1.38
N LEU A 5 -18.04 14.42 2.58
CA LEU A 5 -17.56 15.42 3.52
C LEU A 5 -17.18 14.72 4.82
N ASN A 6 -15.92 14.85 5.21
CA ASN A 6 -15.40 14.29 6.45
C ASN A 6 -14.73 15.39 7.27
N ALA A 7 -14.96 15.41 8.57
CA ALA A 7 -14.30 16.30 9.50
C ALA A 7 -13.72 15.49 10.66
N GLU A 8 -12.48 15.79 11.03
CA GLU A 8 -11.79 15.10 12.10
C GLU A 8 -10.87 16.05 12.87
N THR A 9 -10.52 15.63 14.07
CA THR A 9 -9.46 16.24 14.87
C THR A 9 -8.47 15.15 15.22
N ARG A 10 -7.18 15.39 15.01
CA ARG A 10 -6.11 14.44 15.30
C ARG A 10 -5.13 15.07 16.28
N TRP A 11 -5.16 14.56 17.49
CA TRP A 11 -4.16 14.82 18.51
C TRP A 11 -3.22 13.63 18.59
N TYR A 12 -1.92 13.90 18.72
CA TYR A 12 -0.91 12.86 18.87
C TYR A 12 -0.25 13.05 20.22
N ASP A 13 -0.01 11.95 20.92
CA ASP A 13 0.82 11.95 22.10
C ASP A 13 2.13 11.25 21.73
N ASN A 14 3.26 11.93 21.96
CA ASN A 14 4.58 11.34 21.81
C ASN A 14 5.17 11.01 23.20
N PRO A 15 4.89 9.81 23.73
CA PRO A 15 5.34 9.43 25.07
C PRO A 15 6.87 9.29 25.16
N ALA A 16 7.58 9.11 24.04
CA ALA A 16 9.03 9.08 24.03
C ALA A 16 9.60 10.46 24.36
N MET A 17 9.18 11.51 23.65
CA MET A 17 9.62 12.89 23.91
C MET A 17 9.27 13.33 25.35
N ARG A 18 8.06 12.99 25.81
CA ARG A 18 7.66 13.23 27.20
C ARG A 18 8.54 12.52 28.22
N ARG A 19 8.95 11.28 27.94
CA ARG A 19 9.76 10.45 28.87
C ARG A 19 11.22 10.90 28.95
N TRP A 20 11.75 11.42 27.86
CA TRP A 20 13.15 11.87 27.77
C TRP A 20 13.29 13.39 27.96
N GLU A 21 12.20 14.11 28.29
CA GLU A 21 12.15 15.58 28.45
C GLU A 21 12.71 16.35 27.24
N GLU A 22 12.56 15.79 26.04
CA GLU A 22 12.98 16.42 24.79
C GLU A 22 11.88 17.35 24.25
N THR A 23 12.26 18.34 23.44
CA THR A 23 11.33 19.30 22.83
C THR A 23 10.30 18.57 21.96
N ASP A 24 9.03 18.62 22.35
CA ASP A 24 7.96 18.01 21.57
C ASP A 24 7.62 18.86 20.35
N THR A 25 7.84 18.29 19.17
CA THR A 25 7.57 18.88 17.85
C THR A 25 6.40 18.19 17.14
N SER A 26 5.66 17.34 17.86
CA SER A 26 4.52 16.58 17.35
C SER A 26 3.50 17.49 16.69
N LEU A 27 3.11 17.14 15.47
CA LEU A 27 2.16 17.92 14.69
C LEU A 27 0.74 17.36 14.85
N HIS A 28 -0.14 18.21 15.33
CA HIS A 28 -1.58 17.95 15.47
C HIS A 28 -2.36 18.59 14.31
N LYS A 29 -3.53 18.02 13.99
CA LYS A 29 -4.45 18.54 12.96
C LYS A 29 -5.81 18.87 13.58
N LEU A 30 -6.12 20.14 13.78
CA LEU A 30 -7.20 20.60 14.68
C LEU A 30 -7.96 21.83 14.14
N PRO A 31 -8.93 21.70 13.22
CA PRO A 31 -9.45 20.48 12.62
C PRO A 31 -8.83 20.19 11.24
N THR A 32 -9.15 19.00 10.72
CA THR A 32 -9.07 18.69 9.29
C THR A 32 -10.49 18.50 8.74
N VAL A 33 -10.79 19.15 7.63
CA VAL A 33 -12.04 19.02 6.88
C VAL A 33 -11.69 18.63 5.45
N ARG A 34 -12.27 17.54 4.95
CA ARG A 34 -12.08 17.05 3.58
C ARG A 34 -13.39 17.02 2.85
N PHE A 35 -13.39 17.57 1.64
CA PHE A 35 -14.53 17.53 0.74
C PHE A 35 -14.10 16.99 -0.61
N ASP A 36 -14.58 15.79 -0.95
CA ASP A 36 -14.17 15.08 -2.14
C ASP A 36 -15.37 14.89 -3.08
N SER A 37 -15.14 15.16 -4.36
CA SER A 37 -16.05 14.84 -5.46
C SER A 37 -15.53 13.62 -6.19
N LEU A 38 -16.25 12.50 -6.09
CA LEU A 38 -15.93 11.29 -6.83
C LEU A 38 -16.02 11.55 -8.34
N ARG A 39 -15.37 10.72 -9.17
CA ARG A 39 -15.41 10.89 -10.63
C ARG A 39 -16.86 10.83 -11.17
N GLN A 40 -17.35 11.93 -11.75
CA GLN A 40 -18.70 12.04 -12.32
C GLN A 40 -18.68 12.48 -13.78
N SER A 41 -19.68 12.07 -14.55
CA SER A 41 -19.90 12.60 -15.90
C SER A 41 -20.30 14.08 -15.87
N VAL A 42 -19.72 14.88 -16.75
CA VAL A 42 -20.16 16.25 -17.03
C VAL A 42 -21.33 16.19 -18.01
N SER A 43 -22.49 16.71 -17.58
CA SER A 43 -23.75 16.61 -18.32
C SER A 43 -23.60 17.04 -19.79
N GLY A 44 -24.11 16.22 -20.71
CA GLY A 44 -24.09 16.50 -22.14
C GLY A 44 -22.73 16.32 -22.83
N THR A 45 -21.71 15.80 -22.14
CA THR A 45 -20.36 15.58 -22.70
C THR A 45 -19.83 14.19 -22.35
N PRO A 46 -18.83 13.67 -23.07
CA PRO A 46 -18.12 12.45 -22.69
C PRO A 46 -17.10 12.67 -21.55
N LEU A 47 -17.00 13.88 -21.01
CA LEU A 47 -16.02 14.24 -19.99
C LEU A 47 -16.48 13.77 -18.62
N TYR A 48 -15.51 13.44 -17.78
CA TYR A 48 -15.69 13.19 -16.38
C TYR A 48 -14.85 14.18 -15.57
N TRP A 49 -15.29 14.52 -14.37
CA TRP A 49 -14.52 15.35 -13.46
C TRP A 49 -14.55 14.77 -12.04
N GLY A 50 -13.55 15.10 -11.25
CA GLY A 50 -13.49 14.82 -9.82
C GLY A 50 -12.63 15.88 -9.14
N MET A 51 -12.66 15.94 -7.82
CA MET A 51 -11.90 16.92 -7.06
C MET A 51 -11.61 16.38 -5.68
N ASP A 52 -10.36 16.47 -5.25
CA ASP A 52 -9.98 16.27 -3.86
C ASP A 52 -9.79 17.65 -3.22
N SER A 53 -10.23 17.84 -1.98
CA SER A 53 -9.94 19.07 -1.24
C SER A 53 -9.77 18.84 0.25
N GLU A 54 -8.83 19.58 0.84
CA GLU A 54 -8.52 19.50 2.27
C GLU A 54 -8.29 20.90 2.84
N TYR A 55 -8.95 21.18 3.96
CA TYR A 55 -8.55 22.24 4.87
C TYR A 55 -8.01 21.62 6.15
N SER A 56 -6.86 22.09 6.62
CA SER A 56 -6.29 21.65 7.89
C SER A 56 -5.72 22.84 8.67
N TYR A 57 -5.99 22.91 9.97
CA TYR A 57 -5.18 23.71 10.89
C TYR A 57 -4.13 22.81 11.55
N PHE A 58 -2.87 23.21 11.39
CA PHE A 58 -1.70 22.55 11.93
C PHE A 58 -1.27 23.24 13.21
N TYR A 59 -1.29 22.48 14.29
CA TYR A 59 -0.88 22.95 15.61
C TYR A 59 0.24 22.07 16.14
N ARG A 60 1.24 22.68 16.79
CA ARG A 60 2.28 22.01 17.56
C ARG A 60 2.72 22.93 18.68
N GLU A 61 3.21 22.39 19.79
CA GLU A 61 3.69 23.23 20.90
C GLU A 61 4.93 24.03 20.48
N ASN A 62 5.91 23.36 19.88
CA ASN A 62 7.15 23.95 19.41
C ASN A 62 7.29 23.81 17.87
N GLY A 63 7.50 24.94 17.21
CA GLY A 63 7.68 25.05 15.76
C GLY A 63 6.46 25.63 15.04
N ARG A 64 6.49 25.61 13.70
CA ARG A 64 5.55 26.33 12.85
C ARG A 64 4.11 25.81 12.97
N LYS A 65 3.17 26.74 13.10
CA LYS A 65 1.72 26.53 13.11
C LYS A 65 1.11 27.21 11.88
N GLY A 66 -0.10 26.81 11.52
CA GLY A 66 -0.80 27.51 10.45
C GLY A 66 -1.94 26.72 9.84
N HIS A 67 -2.64 27.39 8.93
CA HIS A 67 -3.70 26.81 8.13
C HIS A 67 -3.17 26.43 6.76
N ARG A 68 -3.71 25.36 6.20
CA ARG A 68 -3.55 24.99 4.79
C ARG A 68 -4.93 24.71 4.18
N MET A 69 -5.15 25.24 2.99
CA MET A 69 -6.23 24.83 2.11
C MET A 69 -5.63 24.27 0.82
N ASP A 70 -6.08 23.10 0.40
CA ASP A 70 -5.63 22.41 -0.80
C ASP A 70 -6.85 22.00 -1.62
N MET A 71 -6.82 22.27 -2.92
CA MET A 71 -7.87 21.87 -3.87
C MET A 71 -7.24 21.30 -5.12
N TYR A 72 -7.75 20.16 -5.59
CA TYR A 72 -7.21 19.46 -6.75
C TYR A 72 -8.31 18.94 -7.69
N PRO A 73 -8.97 19.82 -8.46
CA PRO A 73 -9.87 19.41 -9.53
C PRO A 73 -9.12 18.73 -10.68
N ARG A 74 -9.73 17.68 -11.24
CA ARG A 74 -9.25 16.97 -12.44
C ARG A 74 -10.38 16.66 -13.39
N VAL A 75 -10.07 16.72 -14.69
CA VAL A 75 -10.97 16.34 -15.78
C VAL A 75 -10.37 15.17 -16.55
N TYR A 76 -11.21 14.24 -16.96
CA TYR A 76 -10.86 12.99 -17.62
C TYR A 76 -11.72 12.80 -18.87
N LEU A 77 -11.12 12.26 -19.93
CA LEU A 77 -11.84 11.90 -21.16
C LEU A 77 -11.58 10.42 -21.48
N PRO A 78 -12.34 9.49 -20.88
CA PRO A 78 -12.17 8.06 -21.13
C PRO A 78 -12.68 7.71 -22.53
N MET A 79 -11.77 7.28 -23.41
CA MET A 79 -12.07 6.82 -24.76
C MET A 79 -11.73 5.34 -24.91
N ARG A 80 -12.56 4.63 -25.66
CA ARG A 80 -12.32 3.22 -26.02
C ARG A 80 -12.46 3.06 -27.51
N TYR A 81 -11.46 2.43 -28.13
CA TYR A 81 -11.58 1.99 -29.52
C TYR A 81 -11.84 0.49 -29.56
N LYS A 82 -13.10 0.16 -29.89
CA LYS A 82 -13.64 -1.21 -29.85
C LYS A 82 -13.34 -1.85 -28.48
N ASN A 83 -12.98 -3.14 -28.48
CA ASN A 83 -12.77 -3.92 -27.27
C ASN A 83 -11.28 -4.12 -26.92
N TYR A 84 -10.37 -3.46 -27.63
CA TYR A 84 -8.93 -3.75 -27.51
C TYR A 84 -8.08 -2.58 -27.07
N LEU A 85 -8.47 -1.32 -27.32
CA LEU A 85 -7.67 -0.15 -26.95
C LEU A 85 -8.47 0.78 -26.03
N SER A 86 -7.86 1.16 -24.91
CA SER A 86 -8.37 2.17 -23.98
C SER A 86 -7.38 3.32 -23.93
N PHE A 87 -7.87 4.55 -24.05
CA PHE A 87 -7.09 5.77 -23.99
C PHE A 87 -7.81 6.78 -23.09
N GLU A 88 -7.18 7.18 -21.99
CA GLU A 88 -7.73 8.14 -21.02
C GLU A 88 -6.74 9.29 -20.81
N PRO A 89 -6.83 10.37 -21.59
CA PRO A 89 -6.22 11.64 -21.25
C PRO A 89 -6.92 12.28 -20.05
N SER A 90 -6.14 12.96 -19.22
CA SER A 90 -6.61 13.73 -18.08
C SER A 90 -5.72 14.93 -17.81
N VAL A 91 -6.31 15.97 -17.23
CA VAL A 91 -5.65 17.22 -16.86
C VAL A 91 -6.11 17.58 -15.46
N GLY A 92 -5.18 18.05 -14.64
CA GLY A 92 -5.42 18.50 -13.27
C GLY A 92 -4.81 19.86 -13.02
N MET A 93 -5.44 20.61 -12.10
CA MET A 93 -4.90 21.84 -11.54
C MET A 93 -5.03 21.75 -10.03
N ARG A 94 -3.94 22.00 -9.31
CA ARG A 94 -3.88 21.98 -7.86
C ARG A 94 -3.47 23.33 -7.33
N GLU A 95 -4.24 23.84 -6.38
CA GLU A 95 -3.92 25.05 -5.63
C GLU A 95 -3.74 24.68 -4.16
N THR A 96 -2.60 25.07 -3.59
CA THR A 96 -2.36 24.97 -2.15
C THR A 96 -2.08 26.36 -1.59
N ILE A 97 -2.82 26.77 -0.56
CA ILE A 97 -2.67 28.06 0.10
C ILE A 97 -2.36 27.82 1.57
N TRP A 98 -1.35 28.49 2.10
CA TRP A 98 -0.99 28.46 3.51
C TRP A 98 -1.17 29.83 4.16
N SER A 99 -1.61 29.82 5.41
CA SER A 99 -1.56 30.96 6.33
C SER A 99 -0.80 30.51 7.56
N VAL A 100 0.47 30.90 7.70
CA VAL A 100 1.36 30.45 8.78
C VAL A 100 1.53 31.52 9.85
N ASP A 101 1.59 31.07 11.10
CA ASP A 101 1.95 31.92 12.22
C ASP A 101 3.48 32.02 12.26
N ASN A 102 4.02 33.23 12.14
CA ASN A 102 5.46 33.46 12.12
C ASN A 102 6.00 33.71 13.53
N ASP A 103 6.69 32.71 14.08
CA ASP A 103 7.57 32.85 15.24
C ASP A 103 9.07 32.96 14.83
N ASP A 104 9.40 32.73 13.55
CA ASP A 104 10.75 32.84 12.99
C ASP A 104 11.01 34.23 12.40
N LEU A 105 11.99 34.96 12.95
CA LEU A 105 12.37 36.35 12.62
C LEU A 105 12.90 36.59 11.19
N ASN A 106 12.86 35.60 10.29
CA ASN A 106 13.57 35.64 8.99
C ASN A 106 12.68 35.41 7.75
N GLN A 107 11.35 35.29 7.88
CA GLN A 107 10.44 35.19 6.73
C GLN A 107 9.29 36.19 6.87
N ASP A 108 9.25 37.23 6.03
CA ASP A 108 8.25 38.32 6.09
C ASP A 108 6.84 37.93 5.57
N LYS A 109 6.62 36.67 5.15
CA LYS A 109 5.36 36.24 4.52
C LYS A 109 4.59 35.25 5.38
N ASN A 110 3.43 35.69 5.88
CA ASN A 110 2.47 34.85 6.60
C ASN A 110 1.51 34.11 5.64
N HIS A 111 1.45 34.50 4.37
CA HIS A 111 0.58 33.90 3.35
C HIS A 111 1.40 33.44 2.16
N LEU A 112 1.22 32.18 1.77
CA LEU A 112 1.95 31.54 0.69
C LEU A 112 0.95 30.77 -0.18
N ASN A 113 1.22 30.67 -1.48
CA ASN A 113 0.44 29.83 -2.36
C ASN A 113 1.32 29.07 -3.36
N ARG A 114 0.84 27.91 -3.79
CA ARG A 114 1.49 27.04 -4.75
C ARG A 114 0.48 26.54 -5.75
N GLU A 115 0.79 26.80 -7.01
CA GLU A 115 0.08 26.31 -8.17
C GLU A 115 0.82 25.11 -8.78
N MET A 116 0.07 24.08 -9.12
CA MET A 116 0.54 22.94 -9.90
C MET A 116 -0.46 22.61 -11.00
N ALA A 117 0.05 22.32 -12.20
CA ALA A 117 -0.74 21.80 -13.29
C ALA A 117 -0.16 20.46 -13.73
N ASP A 118 -1.03 19.51 -14.10
CA ASP A 118 -0.59 18.21 -14.57
C ASP A 118 -1.40 17.71 -15.76
N VAL A 119 -0.76 16.86 -16.55
CA VAL A 119 -1.32 16.11 -17.66
C VAL A 119 -0.93 14.66 -17.51
N LYS A 120 -1.91 13.75 -17.66
CA LYS A 120 -1.67 12.31 -17.70
C LYS A 120 -2.38 11.70 -18.90
N LEU A 121 -1.65 10.89 -19.67
CA LEU A 121 -2.17 10.10 -20.78
C LEU A 121 -2.01 8.61 -20.44
N ASP A 122 -3.12 7.89 -20.29
CA ASP A 122 -3.12 6.45 -20.01
C ASP A 122 -3.59 5.67 -21.25
N LEU A 123 -2.69 4.90 -21.86
CA LEU A 123 -2.96 4.05 -23.01
C LEU A 123 -2.79 2.59 -22.61
N SER A 124 -3.81 1.77 -22.80
CA SER A 124 -3.72 0.33 -22.54
C SER A 124 -4.41 -0.49 -23.63
N SER A 125 -3.89 -1.70 -23.84
CA SER A 125 -4.51 -2.69 -24.69
C SER A 125 -4.64 -4.02 -23.95
N ALA A 126 -5.57 -4.86 -24.40
CA ALA A 126 -5.76 -6.18 -23.81
C ALA A 126 -5.98 -7.23 -24.90
N VAL A 127 -5.12 -8.24 -24.91
CA VAL A 127 -5.26 -9.42 -25.77
C VAL A 127 -5.35 -10.65 -24.87
N SER A 128 -6.21 -11.60 -25.23
CA SER A 128 -6.33 -12.85 -24.47
C SER A 128 -6.56 -14.04 -25.37
N ARG A 129 -6.08 -15.19 -24.93
CA ARG A 129 -6.31 -16.49 -25.58
C ARG A 129 -6.80 -17.49 -24.55
N ILE A 130 -7.76 -18.32 -24.96
CA ILE A 130 -8.28 -19.43 -24.17
C ILE A 130 -7.68 -20.72 -24.74
N TYR A 131 -7.17 -21.56 -23.85
CA TYR A 131 -6.59 -22.86 -24.13
C TYR A 131 -7.46 -23.92 -23.45
N ALA A 132 -7.85 -24.96 -24.18
CA ALA A 132 -8.49 -26.12 -23.57
C ALA A 132 -7.45 -26.89 -22.73
N ALA A 133 -7.78 -27.19 -21.48
CA ALA A 133 -6.93 -27.99 -20.59
C ALA A 133 -7.49 -29.42 -20.44
N SER A 134 -8.81 -29.56 -20.42
CA SER A 134 -9.54 -30.83 -20.48
C SER A 134 -10.93 -30.62 -21.08
N GLU A 135 -11.76 -31.67 -21.20
CA GLU A 135 -13.16 -31.54 -21.64
C GLU A 135 -13.97 -30.53 -20.79
N ASN A 136 -13.65 -30.43 -19.50
CA ASN A 136 -14.39 -29.61 -18.53
C ASN A 136 -13.57 -28.45 -17.96
N SER A 137 -12.37 -28.20 -18.47
CA SER A 137 -11.51 -27.11 -18.00
C SER A 137 -10.80 -26.37 -19.12
N SER A 138 -10.67 -25.06 -18.95
CA SER A 138 -9.89 -24.21 -19.85
C SER A 138 -9.05 -23.22 -19.06
N PHE A 139 -8.06 -22.66 -19.73
CA PHE A 139 -7.11 -21.70 -19.19
C PHE A 139 -7.09 -20.47 -20.07
N ARG A 140 -7.29 -19.29 -19.48
CA ARG A 140 -7.19 -18.01 -20.18
C ARG A 140 -5.89 -17.33 -19.79
N HIS A 141 -5.07 -17.00 -20.78
CA HIS A 141 -3.95 -16.07 -20.64
C HIS A 141 -4.36 -14.73 -21.23
N LYS A 142 -4.32 -13.67 -20.43
CA LYS A 142 -4.58 -12.29 -20.85
C LYS A 142 -3.31 -11.46 -20.64
N ILE A 143 -2.91 -10.73 -21.68
CA ILE A 143 -1.76 -9.83 -21.67
C ILE A 143 -2.29 -8.41 -21.79
N VAL A 144 -1.86 -7.53 -20.90
CA VAL A 144 -2.24 -6.11 -20.84
C VAL A 144 -0.98 -5.26 -20.88
N PRO A 145 -0.53 -4.83 -22.08
CA PRO A 145 0.43 -3.75 -22.19
C PRO A 145 -0.24 -2.41 -21.82
N GLN A 146 0.50 -1.56 -21.12
CA GLN A 146 0.08 -0.21 -20.75
C GLN A 146 1.25 0.77 -20.87
N LEU A 147 0.96 1.96 -21.37
CA LEU A 147 1.87 3.09 -21.48
C LEU A 147 1.20 4.29 -20.80
N VAL A 148 1.88 4.89 -19.83
CA VAL A 148 1.39 6.06 -19.09
C VAL A 148 2.39 7.19 -19.23
N TYR A 149 1.98 8.31 -19.82
CA TYR A 149 2.74 9.56 -19.80
C TYR A 149 2.23 10.45 -18.66
N GLU A 150 3.15 11.01 -17.87
CA GLU A 150 2.85 11.94 -16.80
C GLU A 150 3.74 13.18 -16.92
N TYR A 151 3.10 14.34 -16.95
CA TYR A 151 3.74 15.65 -16.84
C TYR A 151 3.10 16.42 -15.69
N ALA A 152 3.92 16.96 -14.79
CA ALA A 152 3.49 17.83 -13.71
C ALA A 152 4.46 19.01 -13.60
N ALA A 153 3.93 20.21 -13.77
CA ALA A 153 4.64 21.47 -13.58
C ALA A 153 4.20 22.08 -12.26
N ILE A 154 5.18 22.51 -11.47
CA ILE A 154 4.99 23.16 -10.18
C ILE A 154 5.74 24.47 -10.22
N ASN A 155 5.05 25.56 -9.90
CA ASN A 155 5.70 26.84 -9.69
C ASN A 155 6.43 26.79 -8.33
N HIS A 156 7.73 26.50 -8.36
CA HIS A 156 8.60 26.62 -7.19
C HIS A 156 9.26 28.00 -7.18
N SER A 157 8.51 29.00 -6.73
CA SER A 157 9.05 30.35 -6.55
C SER A 157 9.51 30.63 -5.12
N GLU A 158 9.13 29.78 -4.15
CA GLU A 158 9.30 30.06 -2.72
C GLU A 158 9.59 28.79 -1.90
N ASP A 159 10.23 28.96 -0.74
CA ASP A 159 10.36 27.91 0.27
C ASP A 159 9.02 27.71 0.98
N TYR A 160 8.31 26.62 0.64
CA TYR A 160 7.00 26.31 1.22
C TYR A 160 7.12 25.66 2.61
N PRO A 161 6.15 25.86 3.53
CA PRO A 161 6.13 25.20 4.83
C PRO A 161 5.94 23.70 4.67
N TYR A 162 6.64 22.92 5.49
CA TYR A 162 6.45 21.47 5.57
C TYR A 162 5.66 21.10 6.82
N PHE A 163 4.42 20.63 6.62
CA PHE A 163 3.57 20.06 7.67
C PHE A 163 3.42 18.55 7.48
N ASP A 164 3.14 18.12 6.26
CA ASP A 164 2.97 16.70 5.94
C ASP A 164 3.41 16.40 4.49
N PRO A 165 3.42 15.12 4.05
CA PRO A 165 3.88 14.75 2.72
C PRO A 165 3.11 15.39 1.54
N LEU A 166 1.93 15.99 1.74
CA LEU A 166 1.24 16.73 0.67
C LEU A 166 1.95 18.05 0.32
N ASP A 167 2.85 18.52 1.19
CA ASP A 167 3.68 19.70 0.94
C ASP A 167 4.90 19.35 0.06
N LEU A 168 5.26 18.07 -0.09
CA LEU A 168 6.34 17.59 -0.96
C LEU A 168 5.81 17.14 -2.32
N LEU A 169 5.43 18.11 -3.16
CA LEU A 169 5.04 17.84 -4.53
C LEU A 169 6.26 17.87 -5.45
N GLU A 170 6.40 16.83 -6.26
CA GLU A 170 7.49 16.70 -7.23
C GLU A 170 7.02 17.02 -8.64
N LYS A 171 7.88 17.70 -9.41
CA LYS A 171 7.72 17.81 -10.86
C LYS A 171 7.76 16.40 -11.46
N LYS A 172 6.94 16.18 -12.49
CA LYS A 172 6.94 14.91 -13.23
C LYS A 172 7.16 15.19 -14.70
N HIS A 173 8.03 14.41 -15.32
CA HIS A 173 8.10 14.32 -16.77
C HIS A 173 8.60 12.93 -17.13
N ARG A 174 7.69 11.97 -17.27
CA ARG A 174 8.06 10.56 -17.45
C ARG A 174 7.06 9.76 -18.28
N ILE A 175 7.57 8.68 -18.85
CA ILE A 175 6.80 7.64 -19.52
C ILE A 175 6.98 6.34 -18.74
N THR A 176 5.89 5.71 -18.33
CA THR A 176 5.91 4.39 -17.68
C THR A 176 5.32 3.36 -18.60
N TYR A 177 6.09 2.33 -18.93
CA TYR A 177 5.59 1.16 -19.65
C TYR A 177 5.44 0.00 -18.69
N SER A 178 4.36 -0.77 -18.85
CA SER A 178 4.15 -1.99 -18.09
C SER A 178 3.50 -3.08 -18.91
N LEU A 179 3.77 -4.32 -18.52
CA LEU A 179 3.17 -5.51 -19.10
C LEU A 179 2.61 -6.36 -17.98
N THR A 180 1.29 -6.55 -17.96
CA THR A 180 0.62 -7.39 -16.97
C THR A 180 0.07 -8.65 -17.62
N ASN A 181 0.46 -9.80 -17.11
CA ASN A 181 -0.04 -11.11 -17.51
C ASN A 181 -1.02 -11.62 -16.44
N PHE A 182 -2.20 -12.08 -16.88
CA PHE A 182 -3.18 -12.73 -16.05
C PHE A 182 -3.41 -14.15 -16.54
N PHE A 183 -3.40 -15.10 -15.61
CA PHE A 183 -3.63 -16.50 -15.86
C PHE A 183 -4.85 -16.94 -15.05
N THR A 184 -5.94 -17.25 -15.75
CA THR A 184 -7.22 -17.61 -15.12
C THR A 184 -7.63 -19.00 -15.56
N SER A 185 -7.82 -19.90 -14.61
CA SER A 185 -8.42 -21.20 -14.88
C SER A 185 -9.95 -21.10 -14.83
N LYS A 186 -10.60 -21.94 -15.64
CA LYS A 186 -12.05 -22.12 -15.67
C LYS A 186 -12.33 -23.62 -15.57
N THR A 187 -13.13 -24.04 -14.59
CA THR A 187 -13.50 -25.45 -14.39
C THR A 187 -15.01 -25.58 -14.26
N ALA A 188 -15.62 -26.53 -14.99
CA ALA A 188 -17.05 -26.81 -14.86
C ALA A 188 -17.32 -27.61 -13.57
N ARG A 189 -18.32 -27.17 -12.79
CA ARG A 189 -18.94 -27.97 -11.74
C ARG A 189 -19.92 -28.94 -12.38
N LYS A 190 -19.85 -30.22 -11.99
CA LYS A 190 -20.91 -31.19 -12.33
C LYS A 190 -22.13 -30.92 -11.44
N LYS A 191 -23.12 -30.20 -11.98
CA LYS A 191 -24.50 -30.16 -11.46
C LYS A 191 -25.46 -30.64 -12.53
N ALA A 192 -26.56 -31.25 -12.10
CA ALA A 192 -27.49 -31.99 -12.96
C ALA A 192 -28.25 -31.11 -13.97
N ASP A 193 -28.49 -29.82 -13.68
CA ASP A 193 -29.42 -29.00 -14.47
C ASP A 193 -28.79 -27.84 -15.25
N ALA A 194 -27.53 -27.45 -14.95
CA ALA A 194 -26.78 -26.45 -15.73
C ALA A 194 -25.27 -26.51 -15.42
N PRO A 195 -24.39 -26.26 -16.43
CA PRO A 195 -22.97 -26.12 -16.19
C PRO A 195 -22.68 -24.81 -15.44
N GLU A 196 -22.38 -24.93 -14.15
CA GLU A 196 -21.83 -23.84 -13.33
C GLU A 196 -20.30 -23.84 -13.49
N TYR A 197 -19.66 -22.68 -13.60
CA TYR A 197 -18.21 -22.58 -13.83
C TYR A 197 -17.53 -21.83 -12.70
N ASP A 198 -16.48 -22.45 -12.15
CA ASP A 198 -15.55 -21.77 -11.25
C ASP A 198 -14.44 -21.10 -12.06
N TYR A 199 -14.21 -19.81 -11.78
CA TYR A 199 -13.10 -19.05 -12.33
C TYR A 199 -12.11 -18.75 -11.22
N HIS A 200 -10.85 -19.05 -11.45
CA HIS A 200 -9.80 -18.84 -10.46
C HIS A 200 -8.59 -18.18 -11.10
N GLN A 201 -8.20 -17.01 -10.61
CA GLN A 201 -6.98 -16.34 -11.04
C GLN A 201 -5.78 -17.03 -10.40
N VAL A 202 -5.14 -17.89 -11.18
CA VAL A 202 -4.00 -18.71 -10.75
C VAL A 202 -2.77 -17.87 -10.55
N CYS A 203 -2.52 -16.91 -11.45
CA CYS A 203 -1.31 -16.11 -11.42
C CYS A 203 -1.53 -14.73 -12.05
N ARG A 204 -0.93 -13.70 -11.48
CA ARG A 204 -0.73 -12.38 -12.08
C ARG A 204 0.74 -12.03 -12.01
N ILE A 205 1.32 -11.63 -13.14
CA ILE A 205 2.71 -11.17 -13.22
C ILE A 205 2.70 -9.77 -13.83
N LYS A 206 3.33 -8.80 -13.19
CA LYS A 206 3.50 -7.46 -13.72
C LYS A 206 4.98 -7.10 -13.78
N LEU A 207 5.40 -6.53 -14.90
CA LEU A 207 6.68 -5.85 -15.05
C LEU A 207 6.40 -4.40 -15.44
N ALA A 208 7.11 -3.45 -14.83
CA ALA A 208 6.99 -2.03 -15.13
C ALA A 208 8.32 -1.31 -14.99
N GLN A 209 8.53 -0.28 -15.80
CA GLN A 209 9.66 0.62 -15.68
C GLN A 209 9.27 1.99 -16.23
N SER A 210 9.85 3.04 -15.64
CA SER A 210 9.65 4.42 -16.06
C SER A 210 10.92 4.95 -16.75
N TYR A 211 10.72 5.80 -17.74
CA TYR A 211 11.75 6.61 -18.38
C TYR A 211 11.47 8.09 -18.07
N TYR A 212 12.42 8.78 -17.46
CA TYR A 212 12.37 10.19 -17.11
C TYR A 212 12.86 11.02 -18.31
N LEU A 213 12.05 12.00 -18.71
CA LEU A 213 12.32 12.83 -19.88
C LEU A 213 13.14 14.10 -19.54
N ASN A 214 13.11 14.55 -18.28
CA ASN A 214 13.88 15.68 -17.77
C ASN A 214 14.56 15.34 -16.42
N GLU A 215 15.54 16.16 -16.04
CA GLU A 215 16.39 16.03 -14.84
C GLU A 215 15.64 16.38 -13.54
N ASP A 216 14.70 17.33 -13.60
CA ASP A 216 13.97 17.89 -12.45
C ASP A 216 13.06 16.91 -11.67
N GLY A 217 12.80 15.72 -12.21
CA GLY A 217 11.93 14.70 -11.58
C GLY A 217 12.71 13.58 -10.87
N GLN A 218 14.02 13.75 -10.66
CA GLN A 218 14.94 12.73 -10.16
C GLN A 218 15.39 12.99 -8.72
N GLU A 219 14.48 12.97 -7.72
CA GLU A 219 14.94 12.92 -6.30
C GLU A 219 15.48 11.53 -5.90
N TRP A 220 15.24 10.50 -6.71
CA TRP A 220 15.77 9.15 -6.46
C TRP A 220 17.26 8.99 -6.84
N ALA A 221 17.89 10.03 -7.39
CA ALA A 221 19.27 10.06 -7.83
C ALA A 221 20.22 10.54 -6.73
N ALA A 222 20.26 9.85 -5.58
CA ALA A 222 21.32 10.05 -4.59
C ALA A 222 22.73 9.69 -5.13
N ASN A 223 22.87 9.16 -6.36
CA ASN A 223 24.13 8.68 -6.93
C ASN A 223 24.28 8.89 -8.46
N GLY A 224 23.61 9.88 -9.03
CA GLY A 224 23.80 10.27 -10.44
C GLY A 224 22.53 10.22 -11.27
N GLN A 225 22.53 11.05 -12.32
CA GLN A 225 21.42 11.24 -13.23
C GLN A 225 21.12 9.93 -13.97
N HIS A 226 19.89 9.44 -13.83
CA HIS A 226 19.46 8.17 -14.37
C HIS A 226 18.12 8.32 -15.08
N ASP A 227 18.11 8.09 -16.39
CA ASP A 227 16.91 8.26 -17.19
C ASP A 227 15.90 7.13 -16.99
N LEU A 228 16.28 5.97 -16.45
CA LEU A 228 15.40 4.83 -16.23
C LEU A 228 15.15 4.59 -14.75
N SER A 229 13.91 4.37 -14.32
CA SER A 229 13.66 3.89 -12.96
C SER A 229 14.23 2.47 -12.76
N PRO A 230 14.37 2.02 -11.51
CA PRO A 230 14.41 0.60 -11.21
C PRO A 230 13.26 -0.14 -11.91
N VAL A 231 13.53 -1.36 -12.37
CA VAL A 231 12.53 -2.27 -12.91
C VAL A 231 11.70 -2.81 -11.74
N TYR A 232 10.41 -2.56 -11.78
CA TYR A 232 9.44 -3.13 -10.85
C TYR A 232 8.91 -4.45 -11.38
N GLY A 233 8.96 -5.49 -10.56
CA GLY A 233 8.35 -6.79 -10.82
C GLY A 233 7.42 -7.19 -9.69
N GLU A 234 6.29 -7.80 -10.03
CA GLU A 234 5.29 -8.29 -9.09
C GLU A 234 4.73 -9.63 -9.56
N ILE A 235 4.55 -10.56 -8.62
CA ILE A 235 3.93 -11.86 -8.83
C ILE A 235 2.90 -12.09 -7.72
N MET A 236 1.66 -12.36 -8.11
CA MET A 236 0.65 -12.96 -7.24
C MET A 236 0.34 -14.35 -7.76
N PHE A 237 0.51 -15.38 -6.94
CA PHE A 237 0.36 -16.78 -7.34
C PHE A 237 -0.49 -17.56 -6.34
N TYR A 238 -1.65 -18.00 -6.81
CA TYR A 238 -2.66 -18.74 -6.06
C TYR A 238 -3.07 -19.97 -6.88
N PRO A 239 -2.23 -21.02 -6.99
CA PRO A 239 -2.52 -22.18 -7.83
C PRO A 239 -3.71 -23.02 -7.34
N PHE A 240 -3.97 -23.01 -6.03
CA PHE A 240 -5.08 -23.72 -5.37
C PHE A 240 -5.41 -23.04 -4.03
N PRO A 241 -6.57 -23.31 -3.41
CA PRO A 241 -7.04 -22.58 -2.22
C PRO A 241 -6.14 -22.61 -0.99
N TYR A 242 -5.17 -23.53 -0.98
CA TYR A 242 -4.29 -23.80 0.16
C TYR A 242 -2.86 -23.27 -0.03
N PHE A 243 -2.59 -22.52 -1.10
CA PHE A 243 -1.30 -21.91 -1.34
C PHE A 243 -1.46 -20.48 -1.83
N THR A 244 -0.75 -19.55 -1.19
CA THR A 244 -0.64 -18.16 -1.61
C THR A 244 0.82 -17.76 -1.65
N LEU A 245 1.26 -17.15 -2.74
CA LEU A 245 2.56 -16.51 -2.85
C LEU A 245 2.39 -15.13 -3.47
N GLU A 246 2.85 -14.11 -2.76
CA GLU A 246 2.89 -12.74 -3.24
C GLU A 246 4.32 -12.26 -3.14
N ALA A 247 4.85 -11.73 -4.22
CA ALA A 247 6.21 -11.21 -4.25
C ALA A 247 6.29 -9.95 -5.09
N ASP A 248 7.07 -8.98 -4.64
CA ASP A 248 7.45 -7.82 -5.43
C ASP A 248 8.93 -7.51 -5.28
N ALA A 249 9.48 -6.82 -6.26
CA ALA A 249 10.85 -6.37 -6.24
C ALA A 249 11.05 -5.12 -7.09
N GLN A 250 11.97 -4.27 -6.66
CA GLN A 250 12.52 -3.19 -7.47
C GLN A 250 14.00 -3.44 -7.68
N TRP A 251 14.44 -3.60 -8.92
CA TRP A 251 15.84 -3.84 -9.27
C TRP A 251 16.39 -2.68 -10.09
N SER A 252 17.49 -2.08 -9.64
CA SER A 252 18.13 -0.96 -10.32
C SER A 252 19.12 -1.46 -11.38
N PRO A 253 18.93 -1.13 -12.67
CA PRO A 253 19.86 -1.53 -13.73
C PRO A 253 21.23 -0.84 -13.61
N TYR A 254 21.32 0.30 -12.93
CA TYR A 254 22.55 1.07 -12.78
C TYR A 254 23.47 0.54 -11.69
N SER A 255 22.90 0.18 -10.54
CA SER A 255 23.65 -0.39 -9.41
C SER A 255 23.72 -1.91 -9.45
N ASN A 256 22.94 -2.56 -10.33
CA ASN A 256 22.74 -4.01 -10.37
C ASN A 256 22.34 -4.59 -8.98
N GLN A 257 21.53 -3.84 -8.24
CA GLN A 257 21.10 -4.18 -6.89
C GLN A 257 19.58 -4.03 -6.77
N PHE A 258 19.01 -4.82 -5.88
CA PHE A 258 17.62 -4.63 -5.49
C PHE A 258 17.49 -3.42 -4.55
N LYS A 259 16.57 -2.52 -4.88
CA LYS A 259 16.10 -1.42 -4.01
C LYS A 259 15.10 -1.93 -2.98
N SER A 260 14.23 -2.85 -3.38
CA SER A 260 13.33 -3.58 -2.48
C SER A 260 13.06 -4.99 -2.99
N ARG A 261 12.75 -5.90 -2.07
CA ARG A 261 12.32 -7.28 -2.34
C ARG A 261 11.41 -7.72 -1.22
N ASN A 262 10.18 -8.10 -1.54
CA ASN A 262 9.27 -8.65 -0.56
C ASN A 262 8.67 -9.95 -1.06
N ILE A 263 8.54 -10.93 -0.16
CA ILE A 263 7.97 -12.23 -0.46
C ILE A 263 7.09 -12.61 0.73
N ALA A 264 5.83 -12.94 0.48
CA ALA A 264 4.92 -13.50 1.45
C ALA A 264 4.36 -14.81 0.89
N ALA A 265 4.54 -15.90 1.60
CA ALA A 265 4.03 -17.22 1.24
C ALA A 265 3.20 -17.79 2.38
N ALA A 266 2.07 -18.40 2.06
CA ALA A 266 1.30 -19.18 3.01
C ALA A 266 0.86 -20.51 2.40
N VAL A 267 0.94 -21.55 3.21
CA VAL A 267 0.41 -22.88 2.89
C VAL A 267 -0.52 -23.29 4.02
N SER A 268 -1.68 -23.85 3.67
CA SER A 268 -2.61 -24.41 4.64
C SER A 268 -3.12 -25.78 4.20
N ASP A 269 -3.96 -26.40 5.01
CA ASP A 269 -4.65 -27.63 4.62
C ASP A 269 -6.12 -27.65 5.11
N GLN A 270 -6.81 -28.75 4.86
CA GLN A 270 -8.19 -28.96 5.32
C GLN A 270 -8.30 -29.25 6.82
N ARG A 271 -7.22 -29.74 7.44
CA ARG A 271 -7.17 -30.00 8.87
C ARG A 271 -7.17 -28.69 9.66
N GLY A 272 -6.67 -27.62 9.05
CA GLY A 272 -6.52 -26.29 9.64
C GLY A 272 -5.08 -25.98 10.03
N ASP A 273 -4.12 -26.76 9.53
CA ASP A 273 -2.71 -26.42 9.64
C ASP A 273 -2.40 -25.25 8.72
N ARG A 274 -1.45 -24.41 9.13
CA ARG A 274 -1.05 -23.24 8.38
C ARG A 274 0.40 -22.88 8.68
N ILE A 275 1.17 -22.62 7.64
CA ILE A 275 2.46 -21.95 7.73
C ILE A 275 2.42 -20.68 6.90
N VAL A 276 2.95 -19.60 7.45
CA VAL A 276 3.15 -18.31 6.79
C VAL A 276 4.63 -17.96 6.93
N ALA A 277 5.24 -17.51 5.84
CA ALA A 277 6.60 -16.98 5.85
C ALA A 277 6.62 -15.67 5.05
N GLU A 278 7.19 -14.64 5.64
CA GLU A 278 7.35 -13.33 5.02
C GLU A 278 8.81 -12.88 5.10
N TYR A 279 9.34 -12.43 3.98
CA TYR A 279 10.63 -11.78 3.89
C TYR A 279 10.42 -10.36 3.35
N ARG A 280 11.00 -9.37 4.02
CA ARG A 280 10.92 -7.97 3.63
C ARG A 280 12.32 -7.39 3.57
N TYR A 281 12.65 -6.75 2.46
CA TYR A 281 13.93 -6.07 2.27
C TYR A 281 13.69 -4.72 1.60
N THR A 282 14.25 -3.67 2.19
CA THR A 282 14.36 -2.32 1.64
C THR A 282 15.79 -1.86 1.84
N GLN A 283 16.45 -1.47 0.74
CA GLN A 283 17.85 -1.05 0.76
C GLN A 283 18.09 0.03 1.82
N ASP A 284 19.17 -0.14 2.59
CA ASP A 284 19.67 0.78 3.62
C ASP A 284 18.68 1.11 4.74
N PHE A 285 17.57 0.35 4.85
CA PHE A 285 16.50 0.63 5.81
C PHE A 285 16.09 -0.60 6.64
N ASN A 286 15.79 -1.73 5.99
CA ASN A 286 15.28 -2.90 6.70
C ASN A 286 15.53 -4.20 5.93
N GLU A 287 15.84 -5.27 6.65
CA GLU A 287 15.79 -6.64 6.16
C GLU A 287 15.24 -7.52 7.29
N SER A 288 14.11 -8.20 7.06
CA SER A 288 13.44 -8.98 8.10
C SER A 288 12.84 -10.27 7.55
N LEU A 289 12.78 -11.26 8.44
CA LEU A 289 12.13 -12.55 8.21
C LEU A 289 11.11 -12.78 9.33
N TYR A 290 9.88 -13.05 8.94
CA TYR A 290 8.80 -13.47 9.81
C TYR A 290 8.30 -14.85 9.39
N ALA A 291 8.03 -15.71 10.37
CA ALA A 291 7.42 -17.00 10.15
C ALA A 291 6.38 -17.28 11.24
N ASN A 292 5.24 -17.84 10.83
CA ASN A 292 4.20 -18.29 11.72
C ASN A 292 3.77 -19.71 11.35
N LEU A 293 3.65 -20.58 12.34
CA LEU A 293 3.23 -21.96 12.18
C LEU A 293 2.06 -22.22 13.12
N THR A 294 1.03 -22.87 12.60
CA THR A 294 -0.12 -23.38 13.35
C THR A 294 -0.37 -24.81 12.92
N VAL A 295 -0.45 -25.73 13.88
CA VAL A 295 -0.65 -27.17 13.63
C VAL A 295 -1.73 -27.72 14.56
N LYS A 296 -2.71 -28.40 13.98
CA LYS A 296 -3.74 -29.15 14.69
C LYS A 296 -3.18 -30.51 15.09
N LEU A 297 -2.56 -30.56 16.27
CA LEU A 297 -1.96 -31.77 16.84
C LEU A 297 -3.01 -32.86 17.07
N THR A 298 -4.21 -32.47 17.54
CA THR A 298 -5.39 -33.34 17.64
C THR A 298 -6.66 -32.51 17.38
N LYS A 299 -7.86 -33.13 17.49
CA LYS A 299 -9.14 -32.41 17.37
C LYS A 299 -9.28 -31.24 18.37
N ASN A 300 -8.64 -31.35 19.53
CA ASN A 300 -8.78 -30.41 20.64
C ASN A 300 -7.44 -29.76 21.03
N LEU A 301 -6.35 -30.03 20.30
CA LEU A 301 -5.02 -29.54 20.66
C LEU A 301 -4.39 -28.81 19.48
N LEU A 302 -4.05 -27.55 19.69
CA LEU A 302 -3.42 -26.66 18.72
C LEU A 302 -2.01 -26.32 19.20
N GLY A 303 -1.00 -26.60 18.39
CA GLY A 303 0.34 -26.05 18.57
C GLY A 303 0.53 -24.86 17.65
N TYR A 304 1.20 -23.82 18.13
CA TYR A 304 1.55 -22.69 17.28
C TYR A 304 2.90 -22.10 17.68
N ALA A 305 3.58 -21.51 16.71
CA ALA A 305 4.85 -20.83 16.90
C ALA A 305 4.90 -19.59 16.02
N ASP A 306 5.57 -18.54 16.49
CA ASP A 306 5.94 -17.39 15.68
C ASP A 306 7.40 -17.03 15.91
N TYR A 307 8.03 -16.54 14.85
CA TYR A 307 9.43 -16.15 14.85
C TYR A 307 9.60 -14.94 13.95
N GLU A 308 10.26 -13.90 14.45
CA GLU A 308 10.57 -12.68 13.72
C GLU A 308 12.00 -12.24 14.03
N ARG A 309 12.74 -11.96 12.97
CA ARG A 309 14.11 -11.47 13.07
C ARG A 309 14.32 -10.30 12.11
N ASN A 310 14.93 -9.25 12.64
CA ASN A 310 15.57 -8.23 11.84
C ASN A 310 16.98 -8.73 11.47
N ILE A 311 17.16 -9.07 10.20
CA ILE A 311 18.42 -9.51 9.61
C ILE A 311 19.38 -8.34 9.48
N TYR A 312 18.87 -7.16 9.13
CA TYR A 312 19.66 -5.94 8.95
C TYR A 312 20.41 -5.54 10.24
N ASP A 313 19.71 -5.50 11.36
CA ASP A 313 20.30 -5.20 12.67
C ASP A 313 20.84 -6.44 13.41
N GLY A 314 20.67 -7.64 12.83
CA GLY A 314 21.06 -8.91 13.44
C GLY A 314 20.26 -9.33 14.68
N LYS A 315 19.15 -8.66 14.99
CA LYS A 315 18.35 -8.82 16.22
C LYS A 315 17.14 -9.73 16.05
N GLU A 316 16.92 -10.61 17.03
CA GLU A 316 15.67 -11.36 17.19
C GLU A 316 14.60 -10.42 17.78
N ILE A 317 13.51 -10.19 17.03
CA ILE A 317 12.40 -9.33 17.46
C ILE A 317 11.45 -10.15 18.34
N ARG A 318 11.09 -11.35 17.87
CA ARG A 318 10.10 -12.19 18.52
C ARG A 318 10.38 -13.67 18.29
N ASN A 319 10.18 -14.47 19.33
CA ASN A 319 10.21 -15.91 19.25
C ASN A 319 9.23 -16.47 20.28
N SER A 320 8.14 -17.06 19.82
CA SER A 320 7.15 -17.62 20.73
C SER A 320 6.68 -18.99 20.31
N LEU A 321 6.33 -19.78 21.32
CA LEU A 321 5.82 -21.13 21.20
C LEU A 321 4.62 -21.24 22.14
N GLY A 322 3.51 -21.77 21.62
CA GLY A 322 2.31 -21.96 22.40
C GLY A 322 1.60 -23.25 22.08
N ILE A 323 0.82 -23.69 23.07
CA ILE A 323 -0.07 -24.83 22.95
C ILE A 323 -1.41 -24.47 23.58
N ALA A 324 -2.48 -24.72 22.84
CA ALA A 324 -3.84 -24.46 23.29
C ALA A 324 -4.68 -25.74 23.25
N TYR A 325 -5.33 -26.04 24.38
CA TYR A 325 -6.40 -27.02 24.44
C TYR A 325 -7.75 -26.34 24.22
N LEU A 326 -8.51 -26.82 23.23
CA LEU A 326 -9.78 -26.27 22.79
C LEU A 326 -10.91 -27.25 23.16
N ALA A 327 -11.76 -26.85 24.10
CA ALA A 327 -13.03 -27.52 24.40
C ALA A 327 -14.20 -26.75 23.77
N SER A 328 -15.42 -27.29 23.88
CA SER A 328 -16.61 -26.70 23.26
C SER A 328 -17.02 -25.35 23.85
N CYS A 329 -16.74 -25.10 25.13
CA CYS A 329 -17.16 -23.90 25.86
C CYS A 329 -16.00 -23.17 26.57
N TRP A 330 -14.78 -23.71 26.49
CA TRP A 330 -13.60 -23.09 27.09
C TRP A 330 -12.32 -23.48 26.37
N SER A 331 -11.25 -22.71 26.58
CA SER A 331 -9.90 -23.09 26.17
C SER A 331 -8.87 -22.74 27.24
N VAL A 332 -7.76 -23.50 27.24
CA VAL A 332 -6.57 -23.19 28.03
C VAL A 332 -5.42 -23.02 27.06
N ASP A 333 -4.73 -21.88 27.16
CA ASP A 333 -3.57 -21.53 26.35
C ASP A 333 -2.35 -21.33 27.24
N VAL A 334 -1.26 -21.99 26.87
CA VAL A 334 0.04 -21.82 27.50
C VAL A 334 1.01 -21.35 26.43
N ARG A 335 1.64 -20.20 26.67
CA ARG A 335 2.53 -19.57 25.72
C ARG A 335 3.81 -19.09 26.38
N TYR A 336 4.93 -19.43 25.76
CA TYR A 336 6.21 -18.80 26.00
C TYR A 336 6.48 -17.81 24.88
N ALA A 337 6.86 -16.58 25.21
CA ALA A 337 7.27 -15.57 24.24
C ALA A 337 8.56 -14.90 24.72
N ARG A 338 9.49 -14.72 23.79
CA ARG A 338 10.67 -13.90 23.95
C ARG A 338 10.58 -12.75 22.96
N GLU A 339 10.64 -11.54 23.47
CA GLU A 339 10.71 -10.30 22.69
C GLU A 339 11.98 -9.54 23.10
N GLU A 340 12.37 -8.48 22.38
CA GLU A 340 13.64 -7.79 22.65
C GLU A 340 13.76 -7.33 24.12
N GLY A 341 14.64 -7.99 24.88
CA GLY A 341 14.86 -7.71 26.31
C GLY A 341 13.84 -8.32 27.28
N ASP A 342 12.81 -9.00 26.81
CA ASP A 342 11.74 -9.56 27.66
C ASP A 342 11.50 -11.06 27.41
N ARG A 343 11.18 -11.78 28.48
CA ARG A 343 10.79 -13.20 28.44
C ARG A 343 9.52 -13.36 29.25
N ARG A 344 8.46 -13.77 28.56
CA ARG A 344 7.13 -13.87 29.13
C ARG A 344 6.60 -15.30 29.06
N TYR A 345 6.04 -15.74 30.18
CA TYR A 345 5.25 -16.97 30.27
C TYR A 345 3.80 -16.57 30.53
N SER A 346 2.91 -16.97 29.64
CA SER A 346 1.48 -16.65 29.72
C SER A 346 0.66 -17.91 29.88
N PHE A 347 -0.31 -17.83 30.79
CA PHE A 347 -1.34 -18.84 31.00
C PHE A 347 -2.69 -18.15 30.93
N MET A 348 -3.55 -18.60 30.01
CA MET A 348 -4.84 -17.96 29.75
C MET A 348 -5.96 -19.00 29.69
N ILE A 349 -7.07 -18.71 30.37
CA ILE A 349 -8.30 -19.48 30.31
C ILE A 349 -9.36 -18.63 29.62
N ASN A 350 -9.91 -19.10 28.51
CA ASN A 350 -11.00 -18.43 27.81
C ASN A 350 -12.31 -19.17 28.04
N LEU A 351 -13.37 -18.47 28.44
CA LEU A 351 -14.73 -19.03 28.55
C LEU A 351 -15.58 -18.44 27.42
N TYR A 352 -15.97 -19.28 26.46
CA TYR A 352 -16.74 -18.83 25.30
C TYR A 352 -18.14 -18.39 25.74
N GLY A 353 -18.48 -17.11 25.55
CA GLY A 353 -19.76 -16.52 25.94
C GLY A 353 -19.75 -15.72 27.26
N LEU A 354 -18.66 -15.79 28.04
CA LEU A 354 -18.52 -15.05 29.32
C LEU A 354 -17.25 -14.18 29.40
N GLY A 355 -16.36 -14.24 28.40
CA GLY A 355 -15.08 -13.54 28.39
C GLY A 355 -13.92 -14.40 28.89
N GLY A 356 -12.68 -13.96 28.67
CA GLY A 356 -11.45 -14.68 29.08
C GLY A 356 -10.76 -14.05 30.29
N VAL A 357 -10.06 -14.88 31.08
CA VAL A 357 -9.24 -14.46 32.23
C VAL A 357 -7.83 -15.05 32.06
N GLY A 358 -6.78 -14.24 32.20
CA GLY A 358 -5.40 -14.69 32.02
C GLY A 358 -4.38 -13.86 32.78
N SER A 359 -3.21 -14.47 33.03
CA SER A 359 -2.05 -13.83 33.67
C SER A 359 -0.79 -14.08 32.85
N GLY A 360 0.06 -13.07 32.71
CA GLY A 360 1.41 -13.20 32.14
C GLY A 360 2.44 -12.71 33.15
N ARG A 361 3.57 -13.43 33.26
CA ARG A 361 4.75 -13.02 34.03
C ARG A 361 5.97 -12.96 33.15
#